data_AF-A0A6N8AU19-F1
#
_entry.id   AF-A0A6N8AU19-F1
#
_cell.length_a   1.000
_cell.length_b   1.000
_cell.length_c   1.000
_cell.angle_alpha   90.00
_cell.angle_beta   90.00
_cell.angle_gamma   90.00
#
_symmetry.space_group_name_H-M   'P 1'
#
loop_
_entity.id
_entity.type
_entity.pdbx_description
1 polymer ?
#
loop_
_entity_poly.entity_id
_entity_poly.type
_entity_poly.pdbx_seq_one_letter_code
_entity_poly.pdbx_strand_id
1 'polypeptide(L)'
;MQGGKAPTAAQRRWHQWLRDQGCACCGMPAEIHHCVGSTGKHRKVWIGQDFTIPLCPRHHRHEASIDKNTAQFVTEYYGSPRDIGRRGMEKLIFAGLVAHYRRMRGELPCSAEVLAAIEDWHR
;
A
#
# COMPACT_ATOMS: atom_id res chain seq x y z
N MET A 1 22.66 4.91 -7.10
CA MET A 1 21.22 5.11 -6.79
C MET A 1 20.44 4.16 -7.69
N GLN A 2 19.75 3.15 -7.14
CA GLN A 2 18.92 2.27 -7.97
C GLN A 2 17.72 3.09 -8.48
N GLY A 3 17.69 3.35 -9.78
CA GLY A 3 16.63 4.13 -10.43
C GLY A 3 15.28 3.43 -10.26
N GLY A 4 14.34 4.09 -9.58
CA GLY A 4 12.96 3.62 -9.51
C GLY A 4 12.32 3.62 -10.90
N LYS A 5 11.43 2.67 -11.16
CA LYS A 5 10.60 2.71 -12.37
C LYS A 5 9.63 3.88 -12.24
N ALA A 6 9.59 4.82 -13.18
CA ALA A 6 8.61 5.90 -13.12
C ALA A 6 7.16 5.35 -13.26
N PRO A 7 6.18 5.89 -12.51
CA PRO A 7 4.80 5.45 -12.63
C PRO A 7 4.17 5.88 -13.96
N THR A 8 3.28 5.04 -14.50
CA THR A 8 2.41 5.40 -15.63
C THR A 8 1.39 6.47 -15.22
N ALA A 9 0.64 7.02 -16.18
CA ALA A 9 -0.43 7.97 -15.87
C ALA A 9 -1.53 7.36 -14.98
N ALA A 10 -1.88 6.08 -15.19
CA ALA A 10 -2.85 5.38 -14.35
C ALA A 10 -2.32 5.19 -12.92
N GLN A 11 -1.06 4.78 -12.77
CA GLN A 11 -0.41 4.65 -11.46
C GLN A 11 -0.32 5.98 -10.72
N ARG A 12 -0.06 7.10 -11.42
CA ARG A 12 -0.07 8.44 -10.80
C ARG A 12 -1.46 8.83 -10.31
N ARG A 13 -2.52 8.50 -11.05
CA ARG A 13 -3.91 8.73 -10.59
C ARG A 13 -4.22 7.92 -9.35
N TRP A 14 -3.80 6.65 -9.33
CA TRP A 14 -3.93 5.79 -8.16
C TRP A 14 -3.18 6.36 -6.95
N HIS A 15 -1.91 6.74 -7.12
CA HIS A 15 -1.12 7.36 -6.05
C HIS A 15 -1.73 8.66 -5.55
N GLN A 16 -2.21 9.52 -6.45
CA GLN A 16 -2.83 10.77 -6.03
C GLN A 16 -4.08 10.47 -5.19
N TRP A 17 -4.94 9.58 -5.68
CA TRP A 17 -6.14 9.20 -4.94
C TRP A 17 -5.81 8.61 -3.56
N LEU A 18 -4.77 7.76 -3.47
CA LEU A 18 -4.29 7.23 -2.19
C LEU A 18 -3.89 8.35 -1.22
N ARG A 19 -3.12 9.34 -1.67
CA ARG A 19 -2.72 10.48 -0.83
C ARG A 19 -3.92 11.27 -0.33
N ASP A 20 -4.93 11.43 -1.18
CA ASP A 20 -6.17 12.14 -0.84
C ASP A 20 -6.98 11.42 0.25
N GLN A 21 -6.75 10.11 0.49
CA GLN A 21 -7.40 9.37 1.57
C GLN A 21 -6.76 9.64 2.95
N GLY A 22 -5.56 10.22 2.99
CA GLY A 22 -4.76 10.33 4.21
C GLY A 22 -4.18 8.97 4.65
N CYS A 23 -3.47 8.99 5.77
CA CYS A 23 -2.77 7.84 6.31
C CYS A 23 -3.77 6.73 6.64
N ALA A 24 -3.56 5.52 6.13
CA ALA A 24 -4.43 4.39 6.40
C ALA A 24 -4.51 4.03 7.89
N CYS A 25 -3.53 4.43 8.69
CA CYS A 25 -3.53 4.20 10.14
C CYS A 25 -4.21 5.33 10.94
N CYS A 26 -3.98 6.60 10.59
CA CYS A 26 -4.39 7.73 11.44
C CYS A 26 -5.05 8.92 10.72
N GLY A 27 -5.28 8.84 9.41
CA GLY A 27 -5.90 9.90 8.61
C GLY A 27 -5.03 11.13 8.31
N MET A 28 -3.87 11.28 8.93
CA MET A 28 -2.93 12.39 8.68
C MET A 28 -2.44 12.42 7.22
N PRO A 29 -1.98 13.57 6.69
CA PRO A 29 -1.46 13.66 5.32
C PRO A 29 -0.43 12.57 5.00
N ALA A 30 -0.63 11.90 3.85
CA ALA A 30 0.08 10.68 3.51
C ALA A 30 1.11 10.86 2.38
N GLU A 31 2.19 10.09 2.50
CA GLU A 31 3.09 9.74 1.43
C GLU A 31 2.71 8.37 0.85
N ILE A 32 3.30 8.01 -0.30
CA ILE A 32 3.14 6.68 -0.88
C ILE A 32 4.19 5.74 -0.31
N HIS A 33 3.71 4.68 0.35
CA HIS A 33 4.52 3.53 0.74
C HIS A 33 4.42 2.44 -0.33
N HIS A 34 5.56 1.95 -0.80
CA HIS A 34 5.65 0.83 -1.74
C HIS A 34 5.91 -0.47 -0.98
N CYS A 35 4.89 -1.31 -0.84
CA CYS A 35 4.95 -2.55 -0.03
C CYS A 35 6.05 -3.53 -0.48
N VAL A 36 6.46 -3.42 -1.75
CA VAL A 36 7.47 -4.30 -2.39
C VAL A 36 8.55 -3.52 -3.14
N GLY A 37 8.67 -2.21 -2.87
CA GLY A 37 9.50 -1.28 -3.64
C GLY A 37 8.93 -0.96 -5.04
N SER A 38 9.33 0.18 -5.59
CA SER A 38 8.79 0.70 -6.87
C SER A 38 9.09 -0.18 -8.10
N THR A 39 10.11 -1.03 -8.00
CA THR A 39 10.51 -2.01 -9.02
C THR A 39 10.09 -3.44 -8.65
N GLY A 40 9.20 -3.61 -7.68
CA GLY A 40 8.70 -4.93 -7.27
C GLY A 40 8.01 -5.67 -8.42
N LYS A 41 8.34 -6.96 -8.55
CA LYS A 41 7.82 -7.86 -9.59
C LYS A 41 7.48 -9.21 -8.98
N HIS A 42 6.32 -9.76 -9.36
CA HIS A 42 5.90 -11.11 -8.99
C HIS A 42 5.44 -11.89 -10.20
N ARG A 43 5.88 -13.15 -10.36
CA ARG A 43 5.52 -14.01 -11.51
C ARG A 43 5.55 -13.29 -12.87
N LYS A 44 6.58 -12.48 -13.10
CA LYS A 44 6.77 -11.65 -14.30
C LYS A 44 5.77 -10.49 -14.48
N VAL A 45 4.90 -10.22 -13.52
CA VAL A 45 4.02 -9.03 -13.44
C VAL A 45 4.67 -7.95 -12.58
N TRP A 46 4.72 -6.71 -13.09
CA TRP A 46 5.18 -5.56 -12.29
C TRP A 46 4.06 -5.14 -11.34
N ILE A 47 4.34 -5.17 -10.05
CA ILE A 47 3.36 -4.83 -9.01
C ILE A 47 3.79 -3.65 -8.14
N GLY A 48 5.07 -3.25 -8.21
CA GLY A 48 5.65 -2.29 -7.26
C GLY A 48 5.03 -0.89 -7.28
N GLN A 49 4.56 -0.45 -8.44
CA GLN A 49 3.89 0.85 -8.56
C GLN A 49 2.40 0.79 -8.21
N ASP A 50 1.82 -0.39 -8.15
CA ASP A 50 0.39 -0.59 -7.90
C ASP A 50 0.16 -0.99 -6.44
N PHE A 51 0.96 -1.91 -5.91
CA PHE A 51 0.93 -2.35 -4.51
C PHE A 51 1.52 -1.30 -3.58
N THR A 52 0.69 -0.31 -3.29
CA THR A 52 1.02 0.89 -2.54
C THR A 52 -0.09 1.22 -1.57
N ILE A 53 0.28 1.77 -0.41
CA ILE A 53 -0.66 2.23 0.61
C ILE A 53 -0.28 3.65 1.09
N PRO A 54 -1.24 4.47 1.53
CA PRO A 54 -0.97 5.83 1.98
C PRO A 54 -0.61 5.82 3.45
N LEU A 55 0.60 6.27 3.80
CA LEU A 55 1.08 6.35 5.18
C LEU A 55 1.68 7.73 5.46
N CYS A 56 1.40 8.32 6.62
CA CYS A 56 2.08 9.55 7.05
C CYS A 56 3.57 9.24 7.38
N PRO A 57 4.46 10.25 7.44
CA PRO A 57 5.88 10.02 7.70
C PRO A 57 6.16 9.18 8.95
N ARG A 58 5.37 9.35 10.01
CA ARG A 58 5.45 8.57 11.25
C ARG A 58 5.25 7.08 11.03
N HIS A 59 4.15 6.72 10.36
CA HIS A 59 3.78 5.34 10.01
C HIS A 59 4.54 4.78 8.81
N HIS A 60 5.19 5.63 8.03
CA HIS A 60 6.00 5.22 6.89
C HIS A 60 7.46 4.96 7.29
N ARG A 61 8.12 5.89 7.99
CA ARG A 61 9.60 5.93 8.11
C ARG A 61 10.13 6.03 9.55
N HIS A 62 9.31 6.40 10.53
CA HIS A 62 9.75 6.68 11.90
C HIS A 62 9.26 5.63 12.92
N GLU A 63 8.95 6.04 14.14
CA GLU A 63 8.82 5.20 15.34
C GLU A 63 7.72 4.14 15.27
N ALA A 64 6.63 4.44 14.56
CA ALA A 64 5.51 3.53 14.32
C ALA A 64 5.49 3.06 12.85
N SER A 65 6.65 3.06 12.19
CA SER A 65 6.77 2.63 10.79
C SER A 65 6.30 1.18 10.61
N ILE A 66 5.48 0.94 9.59
CA ILE A 66 5.03 -0.41 9.25
C ILE A 66 6.20 -1.38 8.96
N ASP A 67 7.33 -0.86 8.48
CA ASP A 67 8.55 -1.61 8.15
C ASP A 67 9.46 -1.87 9.34
N LYS A 68 9.51 -0.94 10.31
CA LYS A 68 10.46 -0.99 11.43
C LYS A 68 9.84 -1.47 12.73
N ASN A 69 8.55 -1.19 12.93
CA ASN A 69 7.83 -1.48 14.15
C ASN A 69 6.37 -1.87 13.83
N THR A 70 6.23 -2.98 13.11
CA THR A 70 4.92 -3.50 12.70
C THR A 70 3.98 -3.74 13.89
N ALA A 71 4.48 -4.20 15.03
CA ALA A 71 3.65 -4.43 16.21
C ALA A 71 2.98 -3.14 16.72
N GLN A 72 3.73 -2.03 16.77
CA GLN A 72 3.19 -0.72 17.11
C GLN A 72 2.20 -0.23 16.04
N PHE A 73 2.56 -0.34 14.76
CA PHE A 73 1.67 0.04 13.67
C PHE A 73 0.32 -0.69 13.75
N VAL A 74 0.34 -2.01 13.95
CA VAL A 74 -0.85 -2.85 14.08
C VAL A 74 -1.67 -2.44 15.30
N THR A 75 -1.03 -2.17 16.42
CA THR A 75 -1.71 -1.73 17.64
C THR A 75 -2.42 -0.39 17.43
N GLU A 76 -1.76 0.58 16.77
CA GLU A 76 -2.38 1.87 16.45
C GLU A 76 -3.51 1.74 15.43
N TYR A 77 -3.36 0.90 14.42
CA TYR A 77 -4.39 0.69 13.39
C TYR A 77 -5.67 0.08 13.98
N TYR A 78 -5.55 -0.93 14.84
CA TYR A 78 -6.70 -1.64 15.40
C TYR A 78 -7.17 -1.10 16.76
N GLY A 79 -6.41 -0.18 17.38
CA GLY A 79 -6.59 0.21 18.78
C GLY A 79 -6.23 -0.89 19.79
N SER A 80 -5.66 -2.01 19.34
CA SER A 80 -5.28 -3.16 20.17
C SER A 80 -4.27 -4.04 19.42
N PRO A 81 -3.37 -4.76 20.12
CA PRO A 81 -2.48 -5.73 19.47
C PRO A 81 -3.24 -6.81 18.70
N ARG A 82 -2.71 -7.23 17.54
CA ARG A 82 -3.21 -8.34 16.73
C ARG A 82 -2.03 -9.18 16.24
N ASP A 83 -2.25 -10.48 16.10
CA ASP A 83 -1.29 -11.40 15.48
C ASP A 83 -1.40 -11.30 13.95
N ILE A 84 -0.80 -10.25 13.40
CA ILE A 84 -0.71 -10.02 11.96
C ILE A 84 0.65 -9.43 11.62
N GLY A 85 1.36 -10.08 10.71
CA GLY A 85 2.64 -9.59 10.20
C GLY A 85 2.48 -8.43 9.20
N ARG A 86 3.59 -7.74 8.93
CA ARG A 86 3.66 -6.56 8.04
C ARG A 86 2.93 -6.78 6.72
N ARG A 87 3.25 -7.88 6.05
CA ARG A 87 2.67 -8.24 4.75
C ARG A 87 1.16 -8.44 4.81
N GLY A 88 0.67 -9.10 5.86
CA GLY A 88 -0.76 -9.28 6.08
C GLY A 88 -1.45 -7.93 6.24
N MET A 89 -0.83 -7.04 7.01
CA MET A 89 -1.31 -5.68 7.23
C MET A 89 -1.34 -4.86 5.93
N GLU A 90 -0.25 -4.86 5.17
CA GLU A 90 -0.15 -4.16 3.87
C GLU A 90 -1.22 -4.65 2.89
N LYS A 91 -1.42 -5.98 2.78
CA LYS A 91 -2.45 -6.56 1.91
C LYS A 91 -3.86 -6.21 2.38
N LEU A 92 -4.12 -6.25 3.68
CA LEU A 92 -5.42 -5.91 4.25
C LEU A 92 -5.78 -4.45 3.94
N ILE A 93 -4.85 -3.53 4.20
CA ILE A 93 -5.05 -2.11 3.89
C ILE A 93 -5.25 -1.91 2.38
N PHE A 94 -4.39 -2.50 1.57
CA PHE A 94 -4.47 -2.40 0.10
C PHE A 94 -5.81 -2.92 -0.43
N ALA A 95 -6.26 -4.09 0.01
CA ALA A 95 -7.54 -4.66 -0.40
C ALA A 95 -8.73 -3.76 -0.02
N GLY A 96 -8.72 -3.18 1.18
CA GLY A 96 -9.72 -2.21 1.62
C GLY A 96 -9.75 -0.97 0.72
N LEU A 97 -8.57 -0.43 0.37
CA LEU A 97 -8.45 0.73 -0.51
C LEU A 97 -8.89 0.43 -1.95
N VAL A 98 -8.56 -0.73 -2.50
CA VAL A 98 -9.03 -1.17 -3.84
C VAL A 98 -10.56 -1.30 -3.85
N ALA A 99 -11.14 -1.89 -2.81
CA ALA A 99 -12.60 -2.00 -2.69
C ALA A 99 -13.26 -0.62 -2.59
N HIS A 100 -12.67 0.30 -1.81
CA HIS A 100 -13.15 1.67 -1.70
C HIS A 100 -13.05 2.43 -3.04
N TYR A 101 -11.91 2.34 -3.73
CA TYR A 101 -11.70 2.94 -5.04
C TYR A 101 -12.74 2.45 -6.04
N ARG A 102 -12.95 1.14 -6.12
CA ARG A 102 -13.94 0.53 -7.01
C ARG A 102 -15.35 1.02 -6.72
N ARG A 103 -15.73 1.13 -5.44
CA ARG A 103 -17.04 1.66 -5.04
C ARG A 103 -17.22 3.12 -5.46
N MET A 104 -16.17 3.93 -5.38
CA MET A 104 -16.22 5.36 -5.68
C MET A 104 -16.11 5.68 -7.18
N ARG A 105 -15.33 4.91 -7.93
CA ARG A 105 -15.00 5.21 -9.34
C ARG A 105 -15.68 4.29 -10.34
N GLY A 106 -16.22 3.16 -9.90
CA GLY A 106 -16.81 2.15 -10.78
C GLY A 106 -15.77 1.31 -11.55
N GLU A 107 -14.47 1.48 -11.28
CA GLU A 107 -13.36 0.80 -11.95
C GLU A 107 -12.31 0.31 -10.95
N LEU A 108 -11.43 -0.60 -11.36
CA LEU A 108 -10.28 -1.04 -10.57
C LEU A 108 -9.09 -0.08 -10.77
N PRO A 109 -8.22 0.10 -9.77
CA PRO A 109 -7.07 1.01 -9.89
C PRO A 109 -5.97 0.46 -10.81
N CYS A 110 -5.95 -0.85 -11.05
CA CYS A 110 -5.05 -1.55 -11.96
C CYS A 110 -5.74 -2.79 -12.55
N SER A 111 -5.05 -3.52 -13.43
CA SER A 111 -5.63 -4.70 -14.07
C SER A 111 -5.89 -5.83 -13.07
N ALA A 112 -6.84 -6.71 -13.39
CA ALA A 112 -7.13 -7.90 -12.59
C ALA A 112 -5.90 -8.82 -12.45
N GLU A 113 -5.04 -8.89 -13.48
CA GLU A 113 -3.78 -9.62 -13.43
C GLU A 113 -2.81 -9.06 -12.37
N VAL A 114 -2.70 -7.73 -12.27
CA VAL A 114 -1.86 -7.08 -11.25
C VAL A 114 -2.44 -7.35 -9.86
N LEU A 115 -3.75 -7.25 -9.68
CA LEU A 115 -4.40 -7.55 -8.39
C LEU A 115 -4.18 -9.01 -7.97
N ALA A 116 -4.36 -9.97 -8.88
CA ALA A 116 -4.11 -11.38 -8.61
C ALA A 116 -2.63 -11.63 -8.26
N ALA A 117 -1.70 -10.95 -8.93
CA ALA A 117 -0.27 -11.04 -8.60
C ALA A 117 0.05 -10.45 -7.22
N ILE A 118 -0.64 -9.39 -6.79
CA ILE A 118 -0.48 -8.82 -5.44
C ILE A 118 -1.05 -9.78 -4.39
N GLU A 119 -2.22 -10.38 -4.64
CA GLU A 119 -2.85 -11.33 -3.75
C GLU A 119 -1.97 -12.58 -3.52
N ASP A 120 -1.32 -13.08 -4.56
CA ASP A 120 -0.40 -14.22 -4.50
C ASP A 120 1.04 -13.84 -4.07
N TRP A 121 1.33 -12.57 -3.77
CA TRP A 121 2.68 -12.15 -3.34
C TRP A 121 2.98 -12.58 -1.90
N HIS A 122 3.98 -13.45 -1.69
CA HIS A 122 4.34 -13.95 -0.35
C HIS A 122 5.81 -13.77 0.04
N ARG A 123 6.66 -13.23 -0.85
CA ARG A 123 8.11 -13.14 -0.64
C ARG A 123 8.53 -11.99 0.26
#